data_AF-Q2ESM6-F1
#
_entry.id   AF-Q2ESM6-F1
#
_cell.length_a   1.000
_cell.length_b   1.000
_cell.length_c   1.000
_cell.angle_alpha   90.00
_cell.angle_beta   90.00
_cell.angle_gamma   90.00
#
_symmetry.space_group_name_H-M   'P 1'
#
loop_
_entity.id
_entity.type
_entity.pdbx_description
1 polymer ?
#
loop_
_entity_poly.entity_id
_entity_poly.type
_entity_poly.pdbx_seq_one_letter_code
_entity_poly.pdbx_strand_id
1 'polypeptide(L)'
;MILADLLILPKIVYNLDLLFKGIDLQIVINNLTTFSVIYPWVILKQSYGTFYLILQGFVATAIVLIIWKENRGIKNKMKNGIGGPEASGGGQFGTSRWQTEKERDANNSVWKYEKEPIKTAGIVLGADLKKKKVWLVSEDEHTLIIGTTGSGKTRRIIYPAIWTLAKAGESMILTDPKGELYAATKKFLEEQGYEVIMLDFRKPKASTHHWNPIKAVVDALKEDDESKASEAAWNIANMIVYQKERTGDPVWATGAESVIAALILYIAIESKKDSQKHMASVFQLLVEYGVVKKREIGDGMMEEYVPLLELIESLERGHLAKLAFATAGMAPEKMRGSFFASVAADLRLFADPSIAYMTSFQDHDLKQPGEKKTATFLIIPDEVKTRHFLATLYIDQTYFELVNLANSRPEGRIAIRTSCLLDEFGNMPRISDFDTKITVSRSRGVRYNIVVQGLDQIKEKYGKLANTITGNCRVWLYLLTGDNETAEVISKKLGTYTVATDGYSATTRTKDFSASYSQNLSKRELLTPDEVMRFPDFEAIVIRQRQYATRVPTPDISKYPIKFIPIERGDLEKKDIRFDVFDPFKAQWEGELEAIEKANKTNDLEETAETEEFEETMDITNEPIDVAEQKESYMDII
;
A
#
# COMPACT_ATOMS: atom_id res chain seq x y z
N MET A 1 31.00 -74.03 -8.46
CA MET A 1 31.30 -73.42 -7.13
C MET A 1 30.66 -72.06 -6.97
N ILE A 2 30.89 -71.08 -7.86
CA ILE A 2 30.32 -69.71 -7.75
C ILE A 2 28.77 -69.71 -7.71
N LEU A 3 28.11 -70.62 -8.47
CA LEU A 3 26.65 -70.77 -8.44
C LEU A 3 26.11 -71.36 -7.12
N ALA A 4 26.94 -72.10 -6.37
CA ALA A 4 26.53 -72.70 -5.10
C ALA A 4 26.63 -71.70 -3.94
N ASP A 5 27.59 -70.77 -3.98
CA ASP A 5 27.72 -69.68 -2.99
C ASP A 5 26.57 -68.66 -3.08
N LEU A 6 26.00 -68.44 -4.28
CA LEU A 6 24.83 -67.58 -4.51
C LEU A 6 23.52 -68.11 -3.89
N LEU A 7 23.44 -69.42 -3.59
CA LEU A 7 22.25 -70.06 -3.03
C LEU A 7 22.22 -70.08 -1.49
N ILE A 8 23.38 -69.90 -0.83
CA ILE A 8 23.52 -70.06 0.63
C ILE A 8 23.30 -68.73 1.37
N LEU A 9 23.78 -67.62 0.80
CA LEU A 9 23.71 -66.28 1.40
C LEU A 9 22.27 -65.79 1.71
N PRO A 10 21.28 -65.95 0.82
CA PRO A 10 19.90 -65.58 1.12
C PRO A 10 19.29 -66.38 2.29
N LYS A 11 19.77 -67.62 2.51
CA LYS A 11 19.28 -68.52 3.56
C LYS A 11 19.96 -68.30 4.92
N ILE A 12 21.20 -67.81 4.94
CA ILE A 12 21.84 -67.30 6.17
C ILE A 12 21.11 -66.06 6.67
N VAL A 13 20.73 -65.16 5.75
CA VAL A 13 19.95 -63.95 6.07
C VAL A 13 18.52 -64.29 6.51
N TYR A 14 17.89 -65.32 5.91
CA TYR A 14 16.56 -65.79 6.33
C TYR A 14 16.55 -66.43 7.73
N ASN A 15 17.66 -67.07 8.14
CA ASN A 15 17.78 -67.73 9.44
C ASN A 15 18.50 -66.87 10.50
N LEU A 16 18.84 -65.62 10.19
CA LEU A 16 19.49 -64.69 11.13
C LEU A 16 18.59 -64.39 12.35
N ASP A 17 17.27 -64.55 12.21
CA ASP A 17 16.29 -64.43 13.29
C ASP A 17 16.39 -65.55 14.35
N LEU A 18 17.01 -66.70 14.01
CA LEU A 18 17.27 -67.81 14.95
C LEU A 18 18.50 -67.56 15.83
N LEU A 19 19.48 -66.77 15.36
CA LEU A 19 20.68 -66.38 16.12
C LEU A 19 20.36 -65.39 17.23
N PHE A 20 19.39 -64.49 17.03
CA PHE A 20 18.92 -63.55 18.05
C PHE A 20 18.04 -64.20 19.13
N LYS A 21 17.54 -65.43 18.92
CA LYS A 21 16.71 -66.18 19.87
C LYS A 21 17.51 -67.10 20.81
N GLY A 22 18.85 -67.01 20.82
CA GLY A 22 19.70 -67.71 21.79
C GLY A 22 19.77 -69.22 21.61
N ILE A 23 19.53 -69.72 20.40
CA ILE A 23 19.66 -71.14 20.06
C ILE A 23 21.15 -71.47 19.81
N ASP A 24 21.58 -72.63 20.29
CA ASP A 24 22.94 -73.15 20.21
C ASP A 24 23.47 -73.20 18.76
N LEU A 25 24.66 -72.63 18.57
CA LEU A 25 25.34 -72.50 17.28
C LEU A 25 25.52 -73.86 16.59
N GLN A 26 25.68 -74.93 17.38
CA GLN A 26 25.84 -76.30 16.91
C GLN A 26 24.63 -76.82 16.11
N ILE A 27 23.42 -76.38 16.44
CA ILE A 27 22.17 -76.83 15.79
C ILE A 27 21.98 -76.12 14.45
N VAL A 28 22.37 -74.85 14.36
CA VAL A 28 22.35 -74.06 13.12
C VAL A 28 23.37 -74.65 12.12
N ILE A 29 24.55 -75.02 12.60
CA ILE A 29 25.61 -75.64 11.79
C ILE A 29 25.16 -77.01 11.25
N ASN A 30 24.55 -77.85 12.07
CA ASN A 30 24.08 -79.18 11.63
C ASN A 30 22.94 -79.11 10.58
N ASN A 31 22.08 -78.10 10.64
CA ASN A 31 21.04 -77.87 9.63
C ASN A 31 21.59 -77.28 8.31
N LEU A 32 22.78 -76.70 8.31
CA LEU A 32 23.47 -76.23 7.09
C LEU A 32 24.24 -77.37 6.39
N THR A 33 24.65 -78.40 7.13
CA THR A 33 25.46 -79.51 6.59
C THR A 33 24.72 -80.54 5.73
N THR A 34 23.39 -80.48 5.65
CA THR A 34 22.58 -81.49 4.95
C THR A 34 22.58 -81.38 3.42
N PHE A 35 23.26 -80.41 2.81
CA PHE A 35 23.31 -80.26 1.35
C PHE A 35 24.73 -80.18 0.77
N SER A 36 25.06 -81.29 0.10
CA SER A 36 25.99 -81.52 -1.03
C SER A 36 27.50 -81.18 -0.95
N VAL A 37 28.24 -82.22 -0.55
CA VAL A 37 29.40 -82.86 -1.24
C VAL A 37 30.75 -82.14 -1.41
N ILE A 38 30.90 -80.81 -1.28
CA ILE A 38 32.23 -80.17 -1.55
C ILE A 38 32.94 -79.59 -0.31
N TYR A 39 32.29 -79.51 0.84
CA TYR A 39 32.81 -78.68 1.94
C TYR A 39 33.82 -79.29 2.94
N PRO A 40 33.91 -80.61 3.19
CA PRO A 40 34.85 -81.08 4.21
C PRO A 40 36.32 -80.87 3.83
N TRP A 41 36.66 -80.89 2.53
CA TRP A 41 38.06 -80.92 2.09
C TRP A 41 38.74 -79.54 2.03
N VAL A 42 37.99 -78.48 1.75
CA VAL A 42 38.52 -77.11 1.59
C VAL A 42 38.79 -76.45 2.95
N ILE A 43 38.05 -76.83 4.00
CA ILE A 43 38.17 -76.26 5.35
C ILE A 43 39.23 -77.02 6.19
N LEU A 44 39.52 -78.28 5.88
CA LEU A 44 40.47 -79.11 6.66
C LEU A 44 41.96 -78.77 6.44
N LYS A 45 42.32 -78.05 5.37
CA LYS A 45 43.68 -77.52 5.19
C LYS A 45 43.70 -76.03 5.51
N GLN A 46 44.41 -75.69 6.58
CA GLN A 46 44.54 -74.33 7.13
C GLN A 46 44.91 -73.27 6.07
N SER A 47 45.64 -73.66 5.01
CA SER A 47 46.03 -72.78 3.89
C SER A 47 44.89 -72.38 2.94
N TYR A 48 43.86 -73.22 2.76
CA TYR A 48 42.75 -72.95 1.83
C TYR A 48 41.55 -72.28 2.53
N GLY A 49 41.38 -72.53 3.83
CA GLY A 49 40.35 -71.88 4.64
C GLY A 49 40.54 -70.35 4.75
N THR A 50 41.77 -69.88 4.92
CA THR A 50 42.07 -68.43 4.98
C THR A 50 41.80 -67.75 3.64
N PHE A 51 42.16 -68.40 2.53
CA PHE A 51 41.90 -67.88 1.19
C PHE A 51 40.39 -67.80 0.88
N TYR A 52 39.62 -68.80 1.28
CA TYR A 52 38.17 -68.81 1.14
C TYR A 52 37.49 -67.70 1.95
N LEU A 53 37.92 -67.46 3.20
CA LEU A 53 37.40 -66.37 4.04
C LEU A 53 37.71 -64.98 3.46
N ILE A 54 38.90 -64.78 2.90
CA ILE A 54 39.25 -63.54 2.19
C ILE A 54 38.33 -63.33 0.98
N LEU A 55 38.07 -64.38 0.19
CA LEU A 55 37.18 -64.32 -0.96
C LEU A 55 35.73 -63.99 -0.55
N GLN A 56 35.24 -64.58 0.53
CA GLN A 56 33.91 -64.27 1.09
C GLN A 56 33.84 -62.82 1.62
N GLY A 57 34.92 -62.29 2.18
CA GLY A 57 35.04 -60.87 2.55
C GLY A 57 34.88 -59.94 1.34
N PHE A 58 35.48 -60.29 0.19
CA PHE A 58 35.30 -59.53 -1.06
C PHE A 58 33.87 -59.61 -1.60
N VAL A 59 33.24 -60.79 -1.56
CA VAL A 59 31.84 -60.97 -2.00
C VAL A 59 30.88 -60.18 -1.10
N ALA A 60 31.05 -60.26 0.24
CA ALA A 60 30.26 -59.48 1.18
C ALA A 60 30.45 -57.97 0.97
N THR A 61 31.70 -57.52 0.74
CA THR A 61 31.99 -56.12 0.43
C THR A 61 31.35 -55.68 -0.89
N ALA A 62 31.39 -56.52 -1.93
CA ALA A 62 30.74 -56.24 -3.20
C ALA A 62 29.20 -56.13 -3.05
N ILE A 63 28.58 -57.03 -2.29
CA ILE A 63 27.14 -56.99 -1.99
C ILE A 63 26.80 -55.71 -1.20
N VAL A 64 27.58 -55.38 -0.16
CA VAL A 64 27.40 -54.14 0.60
C VAL A 64 27.56 -52.93 -0.32
N LEU A 65 28.54 -52.91 -1.23
CA LEU A 65 28.73 -51.81 -2.18
C LEU A 65 27.57 -51.71 -3.19
N ILE A 66 27.02 -52.83 -3.65
CA ILE A 66 25.85 -52.85 -4.54
C ILE A 66 24.61 -52.32 -3.82
N ILE A 67 24.29 -52.87 -2.64
CA ILE A 67 23.16 -52.43 -1.80
C ILE A 67 23.34 -50.97 -1.39
N TRP A 68 24.55 -50.55 -1.03
CA TRP A 68 24.84 -49.18 -0.61
C TRP A 68 24.82 -48.20 -1.78
N LYS A 69 25.16 -48.64 -2.99
CA LYS A 69 25.01 -47.86 -4.23
C LYS A 69 23.53 -47.73 -4.62
N GLU A 70 22.73 -48.77 -4.44
CA GLU A 70 21.30 -48.79 -4.75
C GLU A 70 20.49 -47.95 -3.74
N ASN A 71 20.86 -47.98 -2.46
CA ASN A 71 20.28 -47.11 -1.42
C ASN A 71 20.65 -45.62 -1.56
N ARG A 72 21.57 -45.23 -2.45
CA ARG A 72 21.83 -43.80 -2.74
C ARG A 72 20.68 -43.15 -3.52
N GLY A 73 19.83 -43.92 -4.19
CA GLY A 73 18.70 -43.41 -4.98
C GLY A 73 17.52 -42.90 -4.15
N ILE A 74 17.41 -43.27 -2.87
CA ILE A 74 16.29 -42.89 -1.99
C ILE A 74 16.69 -41.70 -1.12
N LYS A 75 17.02 -40.57 -1.74
CA LYS A 75 17.29 -39.30 -1.02
C LYS A 75 16.22 -38.23 -1.19
N ASN A 76 15.07 -38.56 -1.75
CA ASN A 76 13.93 -37.64 -1.80
C ASN A 76 13.12 -37.66 -0.49
N LYS A 77 13.75 -37.37 0.65
CA LYS A 77 12.97 -36.99 1.84
C LYS A 77 12.55 -35.54 1.67
N MET A 78 11.27 -35.30 1.38
CA MET A 78 10.67 -33.98 1.48
C MET A 78 10.96 -33.43 2.89
N LYS A 79 11.81 -32.41 2.99
CA LYS A 79 11.96 -31.67 4.24
C LYS A 79 10.79 -30.69 4.32
N ASN A 80 9.93 -30.89 5.32
CA ASN A 80 8.86 -29.96 5.71
C ASN A 80 7.71 -29.77 4.71
N GLY A 81 7.50 -30.70 3.76
CA GLY A 81 6.31 -30.75 2.90
C GLY A 81 6.18 -29.61 1.88
N ILE A 82 7.26 -28.89 1.59
CA ILE A 82 7.32 -27.78 0.63
C ILE A 82 8.61 -27.87 -0.16
N GLY A 83 8.47 -28.03 -1.47
CA GLY A 83 9.59 -28.19 -2.39
C GLY A 83 9.48 -29.50 -3.16
N GLY A 84 9.76 -29.42 -4.46
CA GLY A 84 9.72 -30.57 -5.36
C GLY A 84 11.04 -31.37 -5.38
N PRO A 85 11.08 -32.44 -6.18
CA PRO A 85 12.28 -33.25 -6.38
C PRO A 85 13.42 -32.42 -6.98
N GLU A 86 14.66 -32.93 -6.89
CA GLU A 86 15.83 -32.25 -7.44
C GLU A 86 15.69 -32.02 -8.96
N ALA A 87 16.18 -30.87 -9.41
CA ALA A 87 16.18 -30.53 -10.84
C ALA A 87 17.01 -31.56 -11.63
N SER A 88 16.51 -31.99 -12.78
CA SER A 88 17.14 -33.00 -13.63
C SER A 88 17.14 -32.57 -15.10
N GLY A 89 18.05 -33.13 -15.88
CA GLY A 89 18.17 -32.80 -17.30
C GLY A 89 18.75 -31.40 -17.58
N GLY A 90 18.51 -30.89 -18.78
CA GLY A 90 19.06 -29.63 -19.29
C GLY A 90 18.09 -28.44 -19.23
N GLY A 91 16.96 -28.58 -18.53
CA GLY A 91 15.94 -27.54 -18.44
C GLY A 91 14.90 -27.53 -19.56
N GLN A 92 14.63 -28.69 -20.18
CA GLN A 92 13.65 -28.88 -21.26
C GLN A 92 12.25 -28.31 -20.96
N PHE A 93 11.84 -28.30 -19.69
CA PHE A 93 10.55 -27.80 -19.21
C PHE A 93 10.67 -26.58 -18.29
N GLY A 94 11.86 -25.96 -18.26
CA GLY A 94 12.17 -24.77 -17.49
C GLY A 94 13.44 -24.92 -16.64
N THR A 95 13.99 -23.79 -16.21
CA THR A 95 15.24 -23.68 -15.45
C THR A 95 15.06 -22.95 -14.12
N SER A 96 13.82 -22.81 -13.66
CA SER A 96 13.50 -22.07 -12.43
C SER A 96 14.10 -22.76 -11.21
N ARG A 97 14.68 -21.98 -10.31
CA ARG A 97 15.26 -22.48 -9.06
C ARG A 97 15.26 -21.38 -8.01
N TRP A 98 15.54 -21.76 -6.76
CA TRP A 98 15.82 -20.81 -5.70
C TRP A 98 17.22 -20.19 -5.87
N GLN A 99 17.36 -18.92 -5.51
CA GLN A 99 18.67 -18.29 -5.36
C GLN A 99 19.47 -18.95 -4.24
N THR A 100 20.78 -19.01 -4.44
CA THR A 100 21.74 -19.29 -3.37
C THR A 100 21.86 -18.08 -2.43
N GLU A 101 22.40 -18.28 -1.22
CA GLU A 101 22.66 -17.15 -0.30
C GLU A 101 23.60 -16.10 -0.92
N LYS A 102 24.60 -16.53 -1.71
CA LYS A 102 25.51 -15.61 -2.41
C LYS A 102 24.79 -14.76 -3.46
N GLU A 103 23.92 -15.39 -4.26
CA GLU A 103 23.11 -14.67 -5.25
C GLU A 103 22.15 -13.71 -4.56
N ARG A 104 21.48 -14.13 -3.48
CA ARG A 104 20.60 -13.27 -2.70
C ARG A 104 21.32 -12.04 -2.17
N ASP A 105 22.55 -12.20 -1.69
CA ASP A 105 23.38 -11.11 -1.16
C ASP A 105 23.89 -10.17 -2.25
N ALA A 106 24.20 -10.70 -3.43
CA ALA A 106 24.63 -9.89 -4.57
C ALA A 106 23.45 -9.13 -5.21
N ASN A 107 22.26 -9.73 -5.18
CA ASN A 107 21.07 -9.21 -5.84
C ASN A 107 20.26 -8.22 -5.00
N ASN A 108 20.46 -8.18 -3.68
CA ASN A 108 19.72 -7.32 -2.76
C ASN A 108 20.67 -6.53 -1.89
N SER A 109 20.21 -5.36 -1.43
CA SER A 109 21.01 -4.54 -0.53
C SER A 109 21.07 -5.21 0.84
N VAL A 110 22.29 -5.38 1.34
CA VAL A 110 22.55 -6.06 2.61
C VAL A 110 23.00 -5.03 3.63
N TRP A 111 22.26 -4.93 4.73
CA TRP A 111 22.66 -4.10 5.86
C TRP A 111 23.06 -4.96 7.07
N LYS A 112 24.29 -4.79 7.55
CA LYS A 112 24.78 -5.40 8.80
C LYS A 112 24.71 -4.37 9.92
N TYR A 113 23.58 -4.35 10.62
CA TYR A 113 23.16 -3.23 11.48
C TYR A 113 24.05 -2.90 12.69
N GLU A 114 24.98 -3.77 13.08
CA GLU A 114 25.96 -3.48 14.13
C GLU A 114 27.31 -2.98 13.60
N LYS A 115 27.60 -3.16 12.32
CA LYS A 115 28.93 -2.87 11.75
C LYS A 115 28.97 -1.52 11.06
N GLU A 116 27.88 -1.14 10.42
CA GLU A 116 27.85 0.03 9.55
C GLU A 116 26.52 0.76 9.65
N PRO A 117 26.53 2.10 9.59
CA PRO A 117 25.31 2.87 9.45
C PRO A 117 24.66 2.55 8.11
N ILE A 118 23.33 2.51 8.09
CA ILE A 118 22.58 2.37 6.84
C ILE A 118 22.67 3.69 6.06
N LYS A 119 23.03 3.62 4.78
CA LYS A 119 23.13 4.79 3.90
C LYS A 119 21.85 5.06 3.12
N THR A 120 21.22 3.99 2.64
CA THR A 120 19.95 4.00 1.92
C THR A 120 19.12 2.82 2.39
N ALA A 121 17.84 3.06 2.66
CA ALA A 121 16.91 2.08 3.19
C ALA A 121 15.82 1.72 2.19
N GLY A 122 14.92 0.85 2.62
CA GLY A 122 13.98 0.16 1.77
C GLY A 122 12.95 -0.62 2.56
N ILE A 123 12.10 -1.31 1.82
CA ILE A 123 11.35 -2.41 2.39
C ILE A 123 12.31 -3.50 2.82
N VAL A 124 12.10 -3.99 4.04
CA VAL A 124 12.76 -5.18 4.56
C VAL A 124 12.16 -6.40 3.88
N LEU A 125 12.99 -7.09 3.10
CA LEU A 125 12.62 -8.36 2.47
C LEU A 125 12.65 -9.50 3.50
N GLY A 126 13.66 -9.48 4.37
CA GLY A 126 13.84 -10.44 5.45
C GLY A 126 15.12 -10.16 6.24
N ALA A 127 15.37 -10.94 7.28
CA ALA A 127 16.53 -10.76 8.14
C ALA A 127 17.05 -12.08 8.72
N ASP A 128 18.37 -12.25 8.68
CA ASP A 128 19.09 -13.25 9.47
C ASP A 128 19.67 -12.57 10.72
N LEU A 129 18.92 -12.64 11.81
CA LEU A 129 19.28 -11.99 13.07
C LEU A 129 20.50 -12.65 13.74
N LYS A 130 20.78 -13.93 13.46
CA LYS A 130 22.00 -14.59 13.97
C LYS A 130 23.25 -13.99 13.31
N LYS A 131 23.16 -13.72 12.01
CA LYS A 131 24.22 -13.03 11.24
C LYS A 131 24.10 -11.50 11.30
N LYS A 132 23.14 -10.97 12.07
CA LYS A 132 22.89 -9.54 12.27
C LYS A 132 22.73 -8.78 10.95
N LYS A 133 21.95 -9.37 10.06
CA LYS A 133 21.91 -9.03 8.64
C LYS A 133 20.47 -8.87 8.16
N VAL A 134 20.21 -7.81 7.40
CA VAL A 134 18.90 -7.50 6.82
C VAL A 134 19.04 -7.36 5.30
N TRP A 135 18.10 -7.91 4.54
CA TRP A 135 17.99 -7.71 3.10
C TRP A 135 16.93 -6.64 2.81
N LEU A 136 17.28 -5.67 1.97
CA LEU A 136 16.50 -4.46 1.72
C LEU A 136 16.33 -4.21 0.22
N VAL A 137 15.23 -3.53 -0.12
CA VAL A 137 15.05 -2.87 -1.43
C VAL A 137 15.51 -1.42 -1.33
N SER A 138 16.82 -1.17 -1.41
CA SER A 138 17.36 0.21 -1.29
C SER A 138 17.26 1.03 -2.58
N GLU A 139 16.83 0.42 -3.67
CA GLU A 139 16.61 1.09 -4.95
C GLU A 139 15.25 1.81 -4.95
N ASP A 140 15.03 2.67 -5.95
CA ASP A 140 13.74 3.34 -6.17
C ASP A 140 12.68 2.41 -6.77
N GLU A 141 12.61 1.18 -6.30
CA GLU A 141 11.70 0.17 -6.82
C GLU A 141 10.43 0.09 -6.00
N HIS A 142 9.29 0.01 -6.69
CA HIS A 142 8.02 -0.24 -6.05
C HIS A 142 7.92 -1.70 -5.62
N THR A 143 7.31 -1.92 -4.46
CA THR A 143 7.15 -3.25 -3.88
C THR A 143 5.67 -3.60 -3.75
N LEU A 144 5.29 -4.80 -4.17
CA LEU A 144 3.98 -5.39 -3.90
C LEU A 144 4.14 -6.43 -2.79
N ILE A 145 3.52 -6.18 -1.64
CA ILE A 145 3.55 -7.05 -0.46
C ILE A 145 2.20 -7.77 -0.38
N ILE A 146 2.22 -9.10 -0.45
CA ILE A 146 1.02 -9.94 -0.46
C ILE A 146 0.99 -10.78 0.80
N GLY A 147 -0.07 -10.62 1.59
CA GLY A 147 -0.25 -11.36 2.83
C GLY A 147 -1.68 -11.32 3.33
N THR A 148 -2.32 -12.46 3.60
CA THR A 148 -3.65 -12.51 4.23
C THR A 148 -3.62 -11.96 5.67
N THR A 149 -4.77 -11.80 6.32
CA THR A 149 -4.86 -11.44 7.75
C THR A 149 -4.15 -12.50 8.60
N GLY A 150 -3.38 -12.05 9.61
CA GLY A 150 -2.60 -12.97 10.45
C GLY A 150 -1.26 -13.43 9.83
N SER A 151 -0.98 -13.15 8.56
CA SER A 151 0.32 -13.43 7.91
C SER A 151 1.48 -12.53 8.38
N GLY A 152 1.30 -11.76 9.47
CA GLY A 152 2.36 -10.95 10.06
C GLY A 152 2.90 -9.79 9.20
N LYS A 153 2.20 -9.31 8.17
CA LYS A 153 2.61 -8.18 7.32
C LYS A 153 3.15 -6.99 8.13
N THR A 154 2.35 -6.50 9.06
CA THR A 154 2.67 -5.36 9.92
C THR A 154 3.92 -5.64 10.77
N ARG A 155 3.93 -6.80 11.44
CA ARG A 155 4.98 -7.17 12.39
C ARG A 155 6.30 -7.62 11.78
N ARG A 156 6.29 -8.13 10.56
CA ARG A 156 7.45 -8.74 9.91
C ARG A 156 8.04 -7.90 8.79
N ILE A 157 7.22 -7.02 8.19
CA ILE A 157 7.63 -6.20 7.05
C ILE A 157 7.52 -4.71 7.37
N ILE A 158 6.35 -4.23 7.80
CA ILE A 158 6.10 -2.78 7.97
C ILE A 158 6.89 -2.19 9.13
N TYR A 159 6.82 -2.77 10.33
CA TYR A 159 7.60 -2.31 11.48
C TYR A 159 9.12 -2.34 11.22
N PRO A 160 9.69 -3.44 10.66
CA PRO A 160 11.09 -3.43 10.23
C PRO A 160 11.39 -2.37 9.15
N ALA A 161 10.48 -2.12 8.20
CA ALA A 161 10.65 -1.05 7.22
C ALA A 161 10.74 0.31 7.90
N ILE A 162 9.81 0.67 8.80
CA ILE A 162 9.85 1.92 9.58
C ILE A 162 11.20 2.08 10.29
N TRP A 163 11.68 1.02 10.95
CA TRP A 163 12.99 1.04 11.62
C TRP A 163 14.14 1.37 10.65
N THR A 164 14.19 0.70 9.50
CA THR A 164 15.28 0.90 8.53
C THR A 164 15.21 2.26 7.84
N LEU A 165 14.01 2.71 7.46
CA LEU A 165 13.78 4.03 6.87
C LEU A 165 14.21 5.14 7.82
N ALA A 166 13.80 5.04 9.09
CA ALA A 166 14.17 5.98 10.14
C ALA A 166 15.69 6.06 10.33
N LYS A 167 16.37 4.91 10.29
CA LYS A 167 17.84 4.86 10.43
C LYS A 167 18.58 5.44 9.22
N ALA A 168 18.00 5.38 8.02
CA ALA A 168 18.58 6.00 6.82
C ALA A 168 18.20 7.49 6.67
N GLY A 169 17.24 7.99 7.44
CA GLY A 169 16.77 9.36 7.29
C GLY A 169 15.84 9.55 6.08
N GLU A 170 15.21 8.49 5.58
CA GLU A 170 14.21 8.57 4.51
C GLU A 170 12.83 8.88 5.08
N SER A 171 12.06 9.71 4.38
CA SER A 171 10.71 10.07 4.78
C SER A 171 9.71 8.97 4.45
N MET A 172 8.58 8.98 5.15
CA MET A 172 7.57 7.94 5.04
C MET A 172 6.16 8.51 5.14
N ILE A 173 5.26 7.98 4.30
CA ILE A 173 3.82 8.24 4.36
C ILE A 173 3.16 6.89 4.57
N LEU A 174 2.45 6.72 5.68
CA LEU A 174 1.89 5.45 6.10
C LEU A 174 0.38 5.55 6.20
N THR A 175 -0.30 4.58 5.61
CA THR A 175 -1.69 4.30 5.97
C THR A 175 -1.67 3.36 7.17
N ASP A 176 -2.44 3.71 8.19
CA ASP A 176 -2.46 2.99 9.46
C ASP A 176 -3.91 2.75 9.88
N PRO A 177 -4.60 1.76 9.27
CA PRO A 177 -6.01 1.51 9.53
C PRO A 177 -6.27 1.40 11.04
N LYS A 178 -5.46 0.62 11.75
CA LYS A 178 -5.63 0.39 13.20
C LYS A 178 -5.06 1.48 14.09
N GLY A 179 -4.28 2.42 13.57
CA GLY A 179 -3.51 3.40 14.35
C GLY A 179 -2.41 2.77 15.22
N GLU A 180 -2.01 1.53 14.92
CA GLU A 180 -1.01 0.79 15.70
C GLU A 180 0.41 1.18 15.31
N LEU A 181 0.63 1.54 14.04
CA LEU A 181 1.93 1.97 13.54
C LEU A 181 2.35 3.28 14.22
N TYR A 182 1.46 4.26 14.24
CA TYR A 182 1.69 5.53 14.94
C TYR A 182 1.96 5.30 16.42
N ALA A 183 1.04 4.60 17.10
CA ALA A 183 1.14 4.37 18.53
C ALA A 183 2.44 3.68 18.94
N ALA A 184 2.90 2.69 18.17
CA ALA A 184 4.14 1.98 18.46
C ALA A 184 5.40 2.79 18.12
N THR A 185 5.40 3.54 17.02
CA THR A 185 6.65 4.05 16.42
C THR A 185 6.91 5.54 16.59
N LYS A 186 5.90 6.34 16.99
CA LYS A 186 6.02 7.80 17.16
C LYS A 186 7.27 8.20 17.96
N LYS A 187 7.38 7.71 19.20
CA LYS A 187 8.47 8.08 20.11
C LYS A 187 9.85 7.77 19.51
N PHE A 188 9.97 6.60 18.88
CA PHE A 188 11.21 6.21 18.20
C PHE A 188 11.54 7.16 17.03
N LEU A 189 10.55 7.56 16.23
CA LEU A 189 10.74 8.47 15.10
C LEU A 189 11.16 9.87 15.58
N GLU A 190 10.52 10.40 16.62
CA GLU A 190 10.90 11.66 17.27
C GLU A 190 12.35 11.61 17.78
N GLU A 191 12.75 10.51 18.43
CA GLU A 191 14.14 10.28 18.86
C GLU A 191 15.14 10.18 17.69
N GLN A 192 14.67 9.82 16.47
CA GLN A 192 15.49 9.86 15.24
C GLN A 192 15.47 11.24 14.56
N GLY A 193 14.81 12.23 15.15
CA GLY A 193 14.71 13.60 14.63
C GLY A 193 13.71 13.75 13.48
N TYR A 194 12.69 12.89 13.44
CA TYR A 194 11.61 13.03 12.47
C TYR A 194 10.55 14.00 12.96
N GLU A 195 9.99 14.76 12.03
CA GLU A 195 8.70 15.40 12.23
C GLU A 195 7.59 14.39 12.01
N VAL A 196 6.80 14.13 13.05
CA VAL A 196 5.75 13.10 13.02
C VAL A 196 4.39 13.78 12.86
N ILE A 197 3.80 13.61 11.68
CA ILE A 197 2.49 14.14 11.33
C ILE A 197 1.47 13.01 11.51
N MET A 198 0.36 13.28 12.19
CA MET A 198 -0.75 12.33 12.33
C MET A 198 -2.08 13.00 12.02
N LEU A 199 -2.74 12.45 11.00
CA LEU A 199 -4.13 12.74 10.64
C LEU A 199 -4.97 11.51 11.01
N ASP A 200 -5.82 11.66 12.03
CA ASP A 200 -6.69 10.59 12.50
C ASP A 200 -8.11 10.76 11.96
N PHE A 201 -8.38 10.16 10.80
CA PHE A 201 -9.71 10.18 10.21
C PHE A 201 -10.73 9.35 11.00
N ARG A 202 -10.30 8.48 11.92
CA ARG A 202 -11.21 7.74 12.81
C ARG A 202 -11.66 8.64 13.97
N LYS A 203 -10.72 9.35 14.59
CA LYS A 203 -10.94 10.36 15.63
C LYS A 203 -10.31 11.70 15.23
N PRO A 204 -10.98 12.53 14.40
CA PRO A 204 -10.38 13.76 13.86
C PRO A 204 -9.87 14.75 14.92
N LYS A 205 -10.51 14.77 16.09
CA LYS A 205 -10.05 15.62 17.22
C LYS A 205 -8.72 15.18 17.82
N ALA A 206 -8.35 13.91 17.66
CA ALA A 206 -7.08 13.36 18.13
C ALA A 206 -5.92 13.66 17.17
N SER A 207 -6.21 14.12 15.93
CA SER A 207 -5.19 14.54 14.97
C SER A 207 -4.22 15.55 15.58
N THR A 208 -2.94 15.34 15.33
CA THR A 208 -1.88 16.28 15.77
C THR A 208 -1.74 17.47 14.84
N HIS A 209 -2.20 17.30 13.61
CA HIS A 209 -2.06 18.24 12.50
C HIS A 209 -3.39 18.42 11.77
N HIS A 210 -3.49 19.49 10.99
CA HIS A 210 -4.64 19.86 10.17
C HIS A 210 -4.21 19.91 8.71
N TRP A 211 -5.15 19.57 7.84
CA TRP A 211 -4.89 19.52 6.41
C TRP A 211 -6.09 20.09 5.67
N ASN A 212 -5.89 21.22 4.99
CA ASN A 212 -6.95 21.85 4.21
C ASN A 212 -6.89 21.35 2.76
N PRO A 213 -7.89 20.58 2.29
CA PRO A 213 -7.87 20.01 0.95
C PRO A 213 -7.84 21.04 -0.17
N ILE A 214 -8.30 22.28 0.04
CA ILE A 214 -8.30 23.31 -1.00
C ILE A 214 -7.09 24.25 -0.92
N LYS A 215 -6.15 24.01 0.01
CA LYS A 215 -4.96 24.84 0.21
C LYS A 215 -4.15 25.04 -1.07
N ALA A 216 -4.00 23.98 -1.87
CA ALA A 216 -3.28 24.05 -3.15
C ALA A 216 -3.94 25.02 -4.16
N VAL A 217 -5.28 25.13 -4.14
CA VAL A 217 -6.02 26.10 -4.97
C VAL A 217 -5.75 27.52 -4.47
N VAL A 218 -5.87 27.72 -3.14
CA VAL A 218 -5.64 29.03 -2.50
C VAL A 218 -4.21 29.52 -2.74
N ASP A 219 -3.22 28.64 -2.62
CA ASP A 219 -1.81 28.99 -2.83
C ASP A 219 -1.53 29.31 -4.30
N ALA A 220 -2.07 28.54 -5.23
CA ALA A 220 -1.92 28.83 -6.66
C ALA A 220 -2.52 30.19 -7.04
N LEU A 221 -3.67 30.56 -6.48
CA LEU A 221 -4.28 31.89 -6.69
C LEU A 221 -3.41 33.02 -6.10
N LYS A 222 -2.80 32.80 -4.93
CA LYS A 222 -1.86 33.77 -4.34
C LYS A 222 -0.57 33.93 -5.15
N GLU A 223 -0.19 32.88 -5.89
CA GLU A 223 0.93 32.86 -6.82
C GLU A 223 0.55 33.42 -8.21
N ASP A 224 -0.69 33.89 -8.41
CA ASP A 224 -1.23 34.35 -9.71
C ASP A 224 -1.22 33.26 -10.81
N ASP A 225 -1.31 31.98 -10.39
CA ASP A 225 -1.35 30.81 -11.27
C ASP A 225 -2.78 30.24 -11.34
N GLU A 226 -3.63 30.92 -12.11
CA GLU A 226 -5.01 30.51 -12.35
C GLU A 226 -5.13 29.11 -12.96
N SER A 227 -4.16 28.72 -13.80
CA SER A 227 -4.17 27.40 -14.45
C SER A 227 -3.99 26.29 -13.44
N LYS A 228 -3.00 26.42 -12.56
CA LYS A 228 -2.74 25.49 -11.45
C LYS A 228 -3.88 25.48 -10.44
N ALA A 229 -4.48 26.65 -10.14
CA ALA A 229 -5.65 26.73 -9.27
C ALA A 229 -6.84 25.94 -9.83
N SER A 230 -7.14 26.13 -11.13
CA SER A 230 -8.18 25.40 -11.84
C SER A 230 -7.90 23.90 -11.86
N GLU A 231 -6.68 23.49 -12.25
CA GLU A 231 -6.29 22.07 -12.27
C GLU A 231 -6.43 21.41 -10.89
N ALA A 232 -5.98 22.08 -9.83
CA ALA A 232 -6.11 21.58 -8.46
C ALA A 232 -7.58 21.44 -8.03
N ALA A 233 -8.45 22.40 -8.36
CA ALA A 233 -9.88 22.33 -8.05
C ALA A 233 -10.58 21.17 -8.78
N TRP A 234 -10.28 20.98 -10.07
CA TRP A 234 -10.80 19.87 -10.86
C TRP A 234 -10.29 18.51 -10.37
N ASN A 235 -9.01 18.40 -10.00
CA ASN A 235 -8.47 17.17 -9.42
C ASN A 235 -9.15 16.80 -8.08
N ILE A 236 -9.40 17.78 -7.21
CA ILE A 236 -10.15 17.56 -5.96
C ILE A 236 -11.57 17.09 -6.27
N ALA A 237 -12.25 17.75 -7.21
CA ALA A 237 -13.61 17.39 -7.63
C ALA A 237 -13.66 15.95 -8.18
N ASN A 238 -12.72 15.58 -9.04
CA ASN A 238 -12.62 14.24 -9.62
C ASN A 238 -12.50 13.17 -8.53
N MET A 239 -11.57 13.37 -7.58
CA MET A 239 -11.35 12.42 -6.50
C MET A 239 -12.57 12.26 -5.59
N ILE A 240 -13.36 13.31 -5.40
CA ILE A 240 -14.60 13.27 -4.62
C ILE A 240 -15.70 12.53 -5.37
N VAL A 241 -15.90 12.82 -6.66
CA VAL A 241 -16.99 12.26 -7.47
C VAL A 241 -16.78 10.76 -7.76
N TYR A 242 -15.54 10.37 -8.02
CA TYR A 242 -15.20 9.01 -8.48
C TYR A 242 -14.68 8.09 -7.37
N GLN A 243 -15.07 8.32 -6.11
CA GLN A 243 -14.75 7.41 -4.99
C GLN A 243 -15.39 6.02 -5.14
N LYS A 244 -16.53 5.95 -5.81
CA LYS A 244 -17.28 4.72 -6.09
C LYS A 244 -17.30 4.48 -7.59
N GLU A 245 -17.29 3.21 -7.97
CA GLU A 245 -17.52 2.83 -9.37
C GLU A 245 -18.95 3.25 -9.75
N ARG A 246 -19.06 4.23 -10.66
CA ARG A 246 -20.36 4.75 -11.11
C ARG A 246 -20.80 3.97 -12.34
N THR A 247 -21.91 3.27 -12.21
CA THR A 247 -22.65 2.67 -13.33
C THR A 247 -23.74 3.66 -13.77
N GLY A 248 -23.68 4.17 -15.00
CA GLY A 248 -24.67 5.11 -15.50
C GLY A 248 -24.12 6.10 -16.53
N ASP A 249 -24.92 7.09 -16.88
CA ASP A 249 -24.55 8.14 -17.83
C ASP A 249 -23.42 9.02 -17.26
N PRO A 250 -22.30 9.19 -17.98
CA PRO A 250 -21.19 10.07 -17.56
C PRO A 250 -21.61 11.50 -17.22
N VAL A 251 -22.69 12.02 -17.82
CA VAL A 251 -23.18 13.40 -17.61
C VAL A 251 -23.43 13.69 -16.13
N TRP A 252 -23.89 12.72 -15.35
CA TRP A 252 -24.13 12.90 -13.90
C TRP A 252 -22.84 13.14 -13.12
N ALA A 253 -21.76 12.46 -13.49
CA ALA A 253 -20.47 12.62 -12.85
C ALA A 253 -19.83 13.95 -13.26
N THR A 254 -19.83 14.27 -14.54
CA THR A 254 -19.26 15.53 -15.06
C THR A 254 -20.01 16.75 -14.52
N GLY A 255 -21.34 16.67 -14.40
CA GLY A 255 -22.15 17.74 -13.80
C GLY A 255 -21.80 17.96 -12.32
N ALA A 256 -21.67 16.89 -11.53
CA ALA A 256 -21.27 16.99 -10.13
C ALA A 256 -19.84 17.54 -9.95
N GLU A 257 -18.91 17.10 -10.81
CA GLU A 257 -17.52 17.56 -10.83
C GLU A 257 -17.44 19.06 -11.12
N SER A 258 -18.19 19.53 -12.12
CA SER A 258 -18.32 20.95 -12.48
C SER A 258 -18.83 21.80 -11.33
N VAL A 259 -19.85 21.34 -10.60
CA VAL A 259 -20.36 22.04 -9.41
C VAL A 259 -19.29 22.11 -8.31
N ILE A 260 -18.63 20.99 -7.97
CA ILE A 260 -17.61 20.99 -6.90
C ILE A 260 -16.44 21.92 -7.25
N ALA A 261 -15.89 21.81 -8.45
CA ALA A 261 -14.77 22.65 -8.90
C ALA A 261 -15.15 24.14 -8.84
N ALA A 262 -16.35 24.50 -9.32
CA ALA A 262 -16.85 25.87 -9.27
C ALA A 262 -16.97 26.40 -7.84
N LEU A 263 -17.54 25.62 -6.92
CA LEU A 263 -17.71 26.06 -5.53
C LEU A 263 -16.37 26.18 -4.79
N ILE A 264 -15.41 25.29 -5.07
CA ILE A 264 -14.04 25.40 -4.52
C ILE A 264 -13.39 26.70 -5.01
N LEU A 265 -13.43 26.98 -6.31
CA LEU A 265 -12.87 28.19 -6.90
C LEU A 265 -13.57 29.46 -6.38
N TYR A 266 -14.90 29.42 -6.26
CA TYR A 266 -15.68 30.53 -5.71
C TYR A 266 -15.24 30.86 -4.28
N ILE A 267 -15.21 29.86 -3.39
CA ILE A 267 -14.75 30.06 -2.01
C ILE A 267 -13.29 30.56 -1.97
N ALA A 268 -12.42 30.02 -2.82
CA ALA A 268 -11.01 30.39 -2.82
C ALA A 268 -10.77 31.84 -3.28
N ILE A 269 -11.59 32.35 -4.21
CA ILE A 269 -11.46 33.70 -4.80
C ILE A 269 -12.26 34.74 -4.00
N GLU A 270 -13.54 34.48 -3.74
CA GLU A 270 -14.47 35.48 -3.17
C GLU A 270 -14.35 35.65 -1.66
N SER A 271 -13.81 34.64 -0.96
CA SER A 271 -13.59 34.76 0.47
C SER A 271 -12.39 35.68 0.76
N LYS A 272 -12.67 36.82 1.41
CA LYS A 272 -11.63 37.75 1.90
C LYS A 272 -10.71 37.12 2.96
N LYS A 273 -11.25 36.23 3.81
CA LYS A 273 -10.53 35.66 4.96
C LYS A 273 -10.06 34.24 4.65
N ASP A 274 -8.75 34.01 4.73
CA ASP A 274 -8.18 32.67 4.54
C ASP A 274 -8.75 31.61 5.50
N SER A 275 -9.20 32.01 6.69
CA SER A 275 -9.84 31.13 7.67
C SER A 275 -11.14 30.51 7.20
N GLN A 276 -11.79 31.08 6.18
CA GLN A 276 -13.03 30.61 5.59
C GLN A 276 -12.80 29.78 4.30
N LYS A 277 -11.56 29.71 3.80
CA LYS A 277 -11.22 29.02 2.55
C LYS A 277 -11.02 27.53 2.78
N HIS A 278 -12.10 26.81 3.06
CA HIS A 278 -12.05 25.37 3.33
C HIS A 278 -13.32 24.61 2.88
N MET A 279 -13.24 23.29 2.80
CA MET A 279 -14.32 22.41 2.30
C MET A 279 -15.64 22.51 3.07
N ALA A 280 -15.63 22.89 4.35
CA ALA A 280 -16.87 23.11 5.10
C ALA A 280 -17.67 24.31 4.58
N SER A 281 -16.99 25.37 4.10
CA SER A 281 -17.64 26.53 3.47
C SER A 281 -18.15 26.19 2.09
N VAL A 282 -17.40 25.37 1.33
CA VAL A 282 -17.88 24.81 0.05
C VAL A 282 -19.18 24.02 0.25
N PHE A 283 -19.26 23.19 1.29
CA PHE A 283 -20.46 22.43 1.61
C PHE A 283 -21.63 23.33 2.06
N GLN A 284 -21.39 24.27 2.97
CA GLN A 284 -22.44 25.17 3.48
C GLN A 284 -22.99 26.07 2.37
N LEU A 285 -22.13 26.63 1.51
CA LEU A 285 -22.52 27.40 0.34
C LEU A 285 -23.50 26.62 -0.55
N LEU A 286 -23.23 25.34 -0.81
CA LEU A 286 -24.15 24.52 -1.61
C LEU A 286 -25.49 24.28 -0.92
N VAL A 287 -25.47 23.92 0.37
CA VAL A 287 -26.70 23.52 1.07
C VAL A 287 -27.61 24.72 1.35
N GLU A 288 -27.05 25.90 1.60
CA GLU A 288 -27.83 27.09 1.93
C GLU A 288 -28.33 27.84 0.69
N TYR A 289 -27.55 27.84 -0.39
CA TYR A 289 -27.84 28.63 -1.60
C TYR A 289 -28.17 27.79 -2.84
N GLY A 290 -27.91 26.48 -2.83
CA GLY A 290 -28.28 25.55 -3.90
C GLY A 290 -29.72 25.06 -3.84
N VAL A 291 -30.56 25.64 -2.97
CA VAL A 291 -31.99 25.31 -2.80
C VAL A 291 -32.88 26.32 -3.53
N VAL A 292 -34.09 25.88 -3.90
CA VAL A 292 -35.11 26.78 -4.46
C VAL A 292 -35.68 27.66 -3.35
N LYS A 293 -35.56 28.98 -3.50
CA LYS A 293 -36.19 29.99 -2.65
C LYS A 293 -37.30 30.70 -3.42
N LYS A 294 -38.19 31.37 -2.68
CA LYS A 294 -39.29 32.16 -3.23
C LYS A 294 -39.12 33.61 -2.80
N ARG A 295 -39.28 34.56 -3.73
CA ARG A 295 -39.35 35.98 -3.44
C ARG A 295 -40.59 36.59 -4.07
N GLU A 296 -41.13 37.63 -3.45
CA GLU A 296 -42.24 38.40 -4.03
C GLU A 296 -41.68 39.43 -5.01
N ILE A 297 -42.25 39.49 -6.22
CA ILE A 297 -41.82 40.40 -7.29
C ILE A 297 -42.87 41.49 -7.58
N GLY A 298 -43.86 41.63 -6.71
CA GLY A 298 -44.99 42.58 -6.83
C GLY A 298 -46.33 41.91 -7.08
N ASP A 299 -47.42 42.60 -6.74
CA ASP A 299 -48.82 42.16 -6.91
C ASP A 299 -49.13 40.74 -6.35
N GLY A 300 -48.45 40.32 -5.27
CA GLY A 300 -48.61 38.99 -4.69
C GLY A 300 -48.05 37.84 -5.55
N MET A 301 -47.28 38.14 -6.60
CA MET A 301 -46.63 37.15 -7.45
C MET A 301 -45.33 36.67 -6.82
N MET A 302 -45.18 35.35 -6.73
CA MET A 302 -43.98 34.70 -6.20
C MET A 302 -43.11 34.15 -7.34
N GLU A 303 -41.84 34.51 -7.33
CA GLU A 303 -40.82 33.96 -8.22
C GLU A 303 -40.00 32.88 -7.49
N GLU A 304 -39.84 31.72 -8.13
CA GLU A 304 -38.90 30.69 -7.68
C GLU A 304 -37.52 30.95 -8.30
N TYR A 305 -36.49 30.95 -7.47
CA TYR A 305 -35.11 31.14 -7.91
C TYR A 305 -34.15 30.30 -7.07
N VAL A 306 -32.92 30.13 -7.55
CA VAL A 306 -31.84 29.46 -6.81
C VAL A 306 -30.73 30.47 -6.55
N PRO A 307 -30.52 30.92 -5.28
CA PRO A 307 -29.55 31.97 -4.97
C PRO A 307 -28.14 31.69 -5.49
N LEU A 308 -27.69 30.43 -5.46
CA LEU A 308 -26.37 30.04 -5.96
C LEU A 308 -26.20 30.35 -7.46
N LEU A 309 -27.27 30.25 -8.26
CA LEU A 309 -27.21 30.58 -9.68
C LEU A 309 -27.05 32.09 -9.88
N GLU A 310 -27.81 32.90 -9.15
CA GLU A 310 -27.67 34.37 -9.19
C GLU A 310 -26.26 34.81 -8.76
N LEU A 311 -25.70 34.19 -7.71
CA LEU A 311 -24.32 34.44 -7.28
C LEU A 311 -23.34 34.15 -8.43
N ILE A 312 -23.42 32.99 -9.06
CA ILE A 312 -22.51 32.62 -10.16
C ILE A 312 -22.73 33.50 -11.40
N GLU A 313 -23.96 33.88 -11.69
CA GLU A 313 -24.30 34.77 -12.81
C GLU A 313 -23.77 36.20 -12.59
N SER A 314 -23.76 36.68 -11.35
CA SER A 314 -23.24 38.00 -10.99
C SER A 314 -21.72 38.15 -11.16
N LEU A 315 -20.98 37.03 -11.18
CA LEU A 315 -19.52 37.05 -11.35
C LEU A 315 -19.11 37.61 -12.72
N GLU A 316 -17.96 38.27 -12.73
CA GLU A 316 -17.38 38.86 -13.94
C GLU A 316 -17.11 37.83 -15.05
N ARG A 317 -17.05 38.32 -16.29
CA ARG A 317 -16.70 37.48 -17.44
C ARG A 317 -15.24 37.03 -17.30
N GLY A 318 -15.01 35.72 -17.35
CA GLY A 318 -13.66 35.14 -17.21
C GLY A 318 -13.37 34.61 -15.81
N HIS A 319 -14.23 34.91 -14.83
CA HIS A 319 -14.08 34.39 -13.47
C HIS A 319 -14.02 32.85 -13.46
N LEU A 320 -12.99 32.27 -12.83
CA LEU A 320 -12.71 30.82 -12.88
C LEU A 320 -13.88 29.97 -12.38
N ALA A 321 -14.55 30.39 -11.29
CA ALA A 321 -15.71 29.67 -10.77
C ALA A 321 -16.88 29.62 -11.77
N LYS A 322 -17.10 30.73 -12.51
CA LYS A 322 -18.16 30.82 -13.54
C LYS A 322 -17.85 29.92 -14.74
N LEU A 323 -16.58 29.87 -15.15
CA LEU A 323 -16.12 28.97 -16.20
C LEU A 323 -16.23 27.49 -15.78
N ALA A 324 -15.80 27.15 -14.56
CA ALA A 324 -15.90 25.79 -14.04
C ALA A 324 -17.36 25.32 -13.89
N PHE A 325 -18.28 26.24 -13.59
CA PHE A 325 -19.71 25.93 -13.47
C PHE A 325 -20.41 25.73 -14.81
N ALA A 326 -19.81 26.12 -15.93
CA ALA A 326 -20.50 26.18 -17.23
C ALA A 326 -21.19 24.86 -17.62
N THR A 327 -20.56 23.71 -17.37
CA THR A 327 -21.15 22.40 -17.67
C THR A 327 -22.43 22.14 -16.85
N ALA A 328 -22.41 22.42 -15.55
CA ALA A 328 -23.59 22.32 -14.70
C ALA A 328 -24.64 23.41 -15.01
N GLY A 329 -24.19 24.62 -15.35
CA GLY A 329 -25.04 25.76 -15.69
C GLY A 329 -25.87 25.54 -16.94
N MET A 330 -25.30 24.93 -17.99
CA MET A 330 -26.03 24.62 -19.24
C MET A 330 -27.07 23.49 -19.07
N ALA A 331 -27.01 22.70 -18.01
CA ALA A 331 -27.95 21.62 -17.80
C ALA A 331 -29.37 22.14 -17.51
N PRO A 332 -30.44 21.47 -17.98
CA PRO A 332 -31.80 21.82 -17.61
C PRO A 332 -32.02 21.80 -16.10
N GLU A 333 -32.93 22.63 -15.60
CA GLU A 333 -33.16 22.86 -14.16
C GLU A 333 -33.29 21.57 -13.33
N LYS A 334 -34.13 20.62 -13.76
CA LYS A 334 -34.31 19.33 -13.07
C LYS A 334 -33.04 18.48 -13.02
N MET A 335 -32.24 18.53 -14.07
CA MET A 335 -30.97 17.81 -14.15
C MET A 335 -29.94 18.49 -13.24
N ARG A 336 -29.88 19.83 -13.25
CA ARG A 336 -29.01 20.61 -12.37
C ARG A 336 -29.32 20.40 -10.89
N GLY A 337 -30.60 20.36 -10.52
CA GLY A 337 -31.02 20.02 -9.16
C GLY A 337 -30.53 18.64 -8.71
N SER A 338 -30.50 17.66 -9.61
CA SER A 338 -29.91 16.34 -9.33
C SER A 338 -28.39 16.40 -9.15
N PHE A 339 -27.68 17.29 -9.85
CA PHE A 339 -26.25 17.51 -9.61
C PHE A 339 -26.01 18.07 -8.20
N PHE A 340 -26.75 19.10 -7.79
CA PHE A 340 -26.65 19.67 -6.44
C PHE A 340 -26.93 18.64 -5.35
N ALA A 341 -27.98 17.84 -5.52
CA ALA A 341 -28.30 16.76 -4.58
C ALA A 341 -27.18 15.71 -4.48
N SER A 342 -26.58 15.33 -5.62
CA SER A 342 -25.43 14.42 -5.64
C SER A 342 -24.23 15.02 -4.92
N VAL A 343 -23.88 16.27 -5.21
CA VAL A 343 -22.74 16.95 -4.59
C VAL A 343 -22.94 17.13 -3.10
N ALA A 344 -24.15 17.49 -2.64
CA ALA A 344 -24.45 17.57 -1.22
C ALA A 344 -24.25 16.22 -0.52
N ALA A 345 -24.58 15.10 -1.17
CA ALA A 345 -24.32 13.77 -0.65
C ALA A 345 -22.82 13.43 -0.62
N ASP A 346 -22.06 13.78 -1.67
CA ASP A 346 -20.62 13.52 -1.77
C ASP A 346 -19.81 14.38 -0.78
N LEU A 347 -20.23 15.63 -0.52
CA LEU A 347 -19.58 16.58 0.40
C LEU A 347 -20.08 16.49 1.85
N ARG A 348 -21.12 15.69 2.13
CA ARG A 348 -21.74 15.58 3.47
C ARG A 348 -20.75 15.28 4.59
N LEU A 349 -19.61 14.64 4.29
CA LEU A 349 -18.59 14.38 5.31
C LEU A 349 -18.06 15.67 5.95
N PHE A 350 -17.95 16.76 5.18
CA PHE A 350 -17.48 18.06 5.67
C PHE A 350 -18.52 18.79 6.55
N ALA A 351 -19.73 18.24 6.70
CA ALA A 351 -20.70 18.68 7.69
C ALA A 351 -20.36 18.20 9.12
N ASP A 352 -19.54 17.15 9.27
CA ASP A 352 -19.08 16.68 10.58
C ASP A 352 -18.13 17.74 11.18
N PRO A 353 -18.47 18.36 12.33
CA PRO A 353 -17.65 19.44 12.90
C PRO A 353 -16.21 19.04 13.17
N SER A 354 -15.95 17.75 13.48
CA SER A 354 -14.60 17.27 13.78
C SER A 354 -13.77 17.13 12.50
N ILE A 355 -14.40 16.68 11.40
CA ILE A 355 -13.73 16.64 10.09
C ILE A 355 -13.52 18.06 9.60
N ALA A 356 -14.56 18.88 9.61
CA ALA A 356 -14.51 20.27 9.18
C ALA A 356 -13.36 21.02 9.87
N TYR A 357 -13.25 20.89 11.20
CA TYR A 357 -12.14 21.44 11.98
C TYR A 357 -10.77 20.95 11.51
N MET A 358 -10.56 19.62 11.48
CA MET A 358 -9.30 19.01 11.01
C MET A 358 -8.94 19.43 9.57
N THR A 359 -9.94 19.78 8.76
CA THR A 359 -9.77 20.21 7.36
C THR A 359 -9.88 21.72 7.12
N SER A 360 -9.99 22.53 8.17
CA SER A 360 -10.26 23.97 8.04
C SER A 360 -8.99 24.81 7.82
N PHE A 361 -7.83 24.31 8.22
CA PHE A 361 -6.53 24.95 8.02
C PHE A 361 -5.43 23.92 7.77
N GLN A 362 -4.24 24.39 7.45
CA GLN A 362 -3.07 23.55 7.20
C GLN A 362 -1.89 24.05 8.03
N ASP A 363 -1.30 23.14 8.81
CA ASP A 363 -0.20 23.43 9.74
C ASP A 363 1.11 22.71 9.38
N HIS A 364 1.15 22.04 8.23
CA HIS A 364 2.34 21.39 7.70
C HIS A 364 2.40 21.51 6.18
N ASP A 365 3.61 21.43 5.61
CA ASP A 365 3.82 21.47 4.17
C ASP A 365 3.81 20.04 3.59
N LEU A 366 3.07 19.84 2.50
CA LEU A 366 3.02 18.55 1.82
C LEU A 366 4.32 18.25 1.02
N LYS A 367 5.15 19.27 0.72
CA LYS A 367 6.49 19.10 0.13
C LYS A 367 7.50 18.55 1.13
N GLN A 368 7.25 18.76 2.41
CA GLN A 368 8.16 18.51 3.51
C GLN A 368 8.80 17.11 3.54
N PRO A 369 8.07 16.00 3.26
CA PRO A 369 8.69 14.68 3.19
C PRO A 369 9.85 14.61 2.18
N GLY A 370 9.85 15.44 1.14
CA GLY A 370 10.91 15.52 0.14
C GLY A 370 12.12 16.39 0.54
N GLU A 371 12.04 17.11 1.66
CA GLU A 371 13.03 18.12 2.08
C GLU A 371 13.69 17.80 3.42
N LYS A 372 12.89 17.38 4.42
CA LYS A 372 13.35 16.99 5.75
C LYS A 372 12.72 15.66 6.18
N LYS A 373 13.28 15.05 7.21
CA LYS A 373 12.84 13.75 7.74
C LYS A 373 11.42 13.86 8.29
N THR A 374 10.44 13.33 7.55
CA THR A 374 9.02 13.40 7.94
C THR A 374 8.39 12.02 7.91
N ALA A 375 7.57 11.73 8.92
CA ALA A 375 6.76 10.53 9.00
C ALA A 375 5.29 10.92 9.13
N THR A 376 4.52 10.73 8.07
CA THR A 376 3.09 11.04 8.05
C THR A 376 2.26 9.78 8.24
N PHE A 377 1.40 9.77 9.26
CA PHE A 377 0.48 8.69 9.57
C PHE A 377 -0.95 9.11 9.24
N LEU A 378 -1.60 8.32 8.38
CA LEU A 378 -3.00 8.46 7.98
C LEU A 378 -3.79 7.35 8.66
N ILE A 379 -4.41 7.65 9.79
CA ILE A 379 -5.23 6.67 10.52
C ILE A 379 -6.63 6.65 9.92
N ILE A 380 -7.04 5.50 9.42
CA ILE A 380 -8.28 5.34 8.64
C ILE A 380 -9.24 4.42 9.40
N PRO A 381 -10.53 4.76 9.56
CA PRO A 381 -11.49 3.89 10.24
C PRO A 381 -11.89 2.68 9.38
N ASP A 382 -11.50 1.47 9.79
CA ASP A 382 -11.84 0.22 9.10
C ASP A 382 -13.38 0.01 8.99
N GLU A 383 -14.13 0.57 9.95
CA GLU A 383 -15.58 0.42 10.06
C GLU A 383 -16.35 1.39 9.15
N VAL A 384 -15.74 2.52 8.75
CA VAL A 384 -16.42 3.64 8.08
C VAL A 384 -15.71 4.03 6.79
N LYS A 385 -16.15 3.42 5.68
CA LYS A 385 -15.56 3.63 4.35
C LYS A 385 -15.67 5.08 3.83
N THR A 386 -16.62 5.88 4.33
CA THR A 386 -16.86 7.25 3.86
C THR A 386 -15.70 8.22 4.16
N ARG A 387 -14.79 7.88 5.07
CA ARG A 387 -13.63 8.72 5.41
C ARG A 387 -12.35 8.32 4.69
N HIS A 388 -12.32 7.16 4.03
CA HIS A 388 -11.10 6.65 3.40
C HIS A 388 -10.61 7.54 2.26
N PHE A 389 -11.50 8.28 1.60
CA PHE A 389 -11.11 9.14 0.49
C PHE A 389 -10.22 10.31 0.93
N LEU A 390 -10.32 10.74 2.19
CA LEU A 390 -9.47 11.79 2.73
C LEU A 390 -8.00 11.35 2.72
N ALA A 391 -7.73 10.08 3.07
CA ALA A 391 -6.38 9.54 3.00
C ALA A 391 -5.87 9.45 1.57
N THR A 392 -6.70 9.02 0.62
CA THR A 392 -6.29 8.95 -0.79
C THR A 392 -6.05 10.33 -1.39
N LEU A 393 -6.90 11.31 -1.05
CA LEU A 393 -6.75 12.71 -1.49
C LEU A 393 -5.48 13.33 -0.89
N TYR A 394 -5.20 13.09 0.39
CA TYR A 394 -3.95 13.54 1.02
C TYR A 394 -2.72 12.94 0.32
N ILE A 395 -2.72 11.62 0.06
CA ILE A 395 -1.61 10.95 -0.65
C ILE A 395 -1.42 11.54 -2.05
N ASP A 396 -2.51 11.81 -2.76
CA ASP A 396 -2.48 12.36 -4.12
C ASP A 396 -1.90 13.77 -4.16
N GLN A 397 -2.37 14.66 -3.27
CA GLN A 397 -1.86 16.02 -3.14
C GLN A 397 -0.40 16.02 -2.70
N THR A 398 -0.04 15.15 -1.76
CA THR A 398 1.36 15.00 -1.34
C THR A 398 2.24 14.54 -2.50
N TYR A 399 1.77 13.60 -3.32
CA TYR A 399 2.50 13.17 -4.51
C TYR A 399 2.70 14.34 -5.49
N PHE A 400 1.66 15.13 -5.77
CA PHE A 400 1.74 16.28 -6.67
C PHE A 400 2.78 17.30 -6.18
N GLU A 401 2.75 17.66 -4.89
CA GLU A 401 3.70 18.58 -4.29
C GLU A 401 5.14 18.04 -4.31
N LEU A 402 5.34 16.74 -4.09
CA LEU A 402 6.66 16.10 -4.23
C LEU A 402 7.16 16.10 -5.67
N VAL A 403 6.28 15.94 -6.67
CA VAL A 403 6.65 16.05 -8.10
C VAL A 403 7.00 17.48 -8.46
N ASN A 404 6.25 18.48 -7.97
CA ASN A 404 6.55 19.90 -8.19
C ASN A 404 7.89 20.28 -7.56
N LEU A 405 8.14 19.84 -6.32
CA LEU A 405 9.42 19.99 -5.68
C LEU A 405 10.54 19.35 -6.52
N ALA A 406 10.34 18.12 -7.00
CA ALA A 406 11.32 17.46 -7.86
C ALA A 406 11.57 18.22 -9.18
N ASN A 407 10.54 18.80 -9.81
CA ASN A 407 10.66 19.62 -11.02
C ASN A 407 11.41 20.94 -10.79
N SER A 408 11.24 21.55 -9.62
CA SER A 408 11.94 22.79 -9.25
C SER A 408 13.44 22.59 -9.01
N ARG A 409 13.87 21.33 -8.82
CA ARG A 409 15.26 20.98 -8.51
C ARG A 409 16.04 20.61 -9.78
N PRO A 410 17.32 21.03 -9.91
CA PRO A 410 18.14 20.70 -11.08
C PRO A 410 18.27 19.19 -11.35
N GLU A 411 18.23 18.37 -10.30
CA GLU A 411 18.33 16.91 -10.42
C GLU A 411 17.03 16.24 -10.92
N GLY A 412 15.93 16.99 -11.03
CA GLY A 412 14.61 16.45 -11.37
C GLY A 412 14.03 15.52 -10.31
N ARG A 413 14.53 15.60 -9.06
CA ARG A 413 14.30 14.64 -7.96
C ARG A 413 14.31 15.33 -6.59
N ILE A 414 13.48 14.85 -5.66
CA ILE A 414 13.46 15.33 -4.26
C ILE A 414 14.76 15.02 -3.50
N ALA A 415 15.09 15.85 -2.51
CA ALA A 415 16.33 15.73 -1.73
C ALA A 415 16.31 14.53 -0.78
N ILE A 416 15.20 14.34 -0.07
CA ILE A 416 14.96 13.19 0.80
C ILE A 416 13.95 12.27 0.14
N ARG A 417 14.34 11.02 -0.05
CA ARG A 417 13.49 10.00 -0.64
C ARG A 417 12.27 9.73 0.25
N THR A 418 11.09 9.63 -0.37
CA THR A 418 9.82 9.39 0.34
C THR A 418 9.26 8.02 0.01
N SER A 419 8.98 7.24 1.05
CA SER A 419 8.41 5.89 0.96
C SER A 419 6.95 5.88 1.39
N CYS A 420 6.04 5.65 0.44
CA CYS A 420 4.64 5.42 0.74
C CYS A 420 4.47 3.95 1.16
N LEU A 421 4.17 3.71 2.44
CA LEU A 421 3.84 2.41 3.01
C LEU A 421 2.31 2.31 3.08
N LEU A 422 1.71 1.81 2.00
CA LEU A 422 0.26 1.76 1.85
C LEU A 422 -0.26 0.42 2.40
N ASP A 423 -0.30 0.31 3.74
CA ASP A 423 -0.96 -0.82 4.41
C ASP A 423 -2.45 -0.86 4.07
N GLU A 424 -2.94 -2.06 3.81
CA GLU A 424 -4.30 -2.30 3.31
C GLU A 424 -4.73 -1.40 2.13
N PHE A 425 -3.86 -1.25 1.13
CA PHE A 425 -4.18 -0.53 -0.12
C PHE A 425 -5.50 -1.04 -0.76
N GLY A 426 -5.77 -2.33 -0.58
CA GLY A 426 -7.01 -3.01 -0.95
C GLY A 426 -8.28 -2.51 -0.24
N ASN A 427 -8.21 -1.64 0.76
CA ASN A 427 -9.36 -1.01 1.43
C ASN A 427 -9.55 0.49 1.14
N MET A 428 -8.58 1.18 0.55
CA MET A 428 -8.68 2.61 0.19
C MET A 428 -9.39 2.88 -1.15
N PRO A 429 -10.17 3.96 -1.32
CA PRO A 429 -10.66 4.37 -2.63
C PRO A 429 -9.55 4.44 -3.70
N ARG A 430 -9.94 4.46 -4.97
CA ARG A 430 -8.96 4.62 -6.05
C ARG A 430 -8.21 5.94 -5.87
N ILE A 431 -6.90 5.91 -6.06
CA ILE A 431 -6.10 7.12 -6.27
C ILE A 431 -6.18 7.44 -7.77
N SER A 432 -6.47 8.69 -8.14
CA SER A 432 -6.61 9.04 -9.56
C SER A 432 -5.31 8.78 -10.31
N ASP A 433 -5.40 8.25 -11.52
CA ASP A 433 -4.25 8.05 -12.43
C ASP A 433 -3.06 7.31 -11.79
N PHE A 434 -3.33 6.43 -10.83
CA PHE A 434 -2.30 5.79 -10.03
C PHE A 434 -1.33 4.94 -10.86
N ASP A 435 -1.79 4.37 -11.97
CA ASP A 435 -0.98 3.65 -12.95
C ASP A 435 0.06 4.54 -13.65
N THR A 436 -0.27 5.81 -13.90
CA THR A 436 0.67 6.81 -14.41
C THR A 436 1.59 7.30 -13.29
N LYS A 437 1.02 7.61 -12.11
CA LYS A 437 1.78 8.08 -10.94
C LYS A 437 2.84 7.08 -10.50
N ILE A 438 2.51 5.79 -10.40
CA ILE A 438 3.48 4.75 -10.04
C ILE A 438 4.60 4.66 -11.08
N THR A 439 4.30 4.79 -12.37
CA THR A 439 5.31 4.72 -13.44
C THR A 439 6.34 5.87 -13.35
N VAL A 440 5.91 7.08 -13.02
CA VAL A 440 6.77 8.29 -12.98
C VAL A 440 7.46 8.48 -11.62
N SER A 441 6.81 8.09 -10.52
CA SER A 441 7.26 8.35 -9.14
C SER A 441 8.71 7.93 -8.84
N ARG A 442 9.16 6.82 -9.44
CA ARG A 442 10.50 6.26 -9.28
C ARG A 442 11.62 7.26 -9.57
N SER A 443 11.55 7.97 -10.69
CA SER A 443 12.62 8.92 -11.07
C SER A 443 12.64 10.13 -10.12
N ARG A 444 11.47 10.51 -9.60
CA ARG A 444 11.26 11.66 -8.72
C ARG A 444 11.67 11.42 -7.26
N GLY A 445 12.01 10.18 -6.88
CA GLY A 445 12.41 9.83 -5.52
C GLY A 445 11.24 9.47 -4.61
N VAL A 446 10.09 9.15 -5.19
CA VAL A 446 8.93 8.62 -4.47
C VAL A 446 8.78 7.15 -4.79
N ARG A 447 8.57 6.30 -3.77
CA ARG A 447 8.29 4.88 -3.99
C ARG A 447 7.04 4.41 -3.26
N TYR A 448 6.25 3.62 -3.96
CA TYR A 448 5.08 2.96 -3.41
C TYR A 448 5.40 1.52 -2.96
N ASN A 449 4.99 1.20 -1.75
CA ASN A 449 5.00 -0.14 -1.19
C ASN A 449 3.55 -0.52 -0.91
N ILE A 450 2.96 -1.24 -1.86
CA ILE A 450 1.55 -1.59 -1.90
C ILE A 450 1.36 -2.87 -1.10
N VAL A 451 0.52 -2.82 -0.08
CA VAL A 451 0.25 -3.97 0.79
C VAL A 451 -1.19 -4.43 0.56
N VAL A 452 -1.36 -5.68 0.15
CA VAL A 452 -2.67 -6.27 -0.15
C VAL A 452 -2.79 -7.68 0.43
N GLN A 453 -4.03 -8.12 0.65
CA GLN A 453 -4.32 -9.49 1.08
C GLN A 453 -4.26 -10.48 -0.09
N GLY A 454 -4.67 -10.02 -1.27
CA GLY A 454 -4.64 -10.76 -2.53
C GLY A 454 -4.66 -9.79 -3.71
N LEU A 455 -4.39 -10.29 -4.91
CA LEU A 455 -4.33 -9.46 -6.12
C LEU A 455 -5.69 -8.92 -6.53
N ASP A 456 -6.77 -9.60 -6.16
CA ASP A 456 -8.12 -9.23 -6.55
C ASP A 456 -8.54 -7.88 -5.97
N GLN A 457 -8.02 -7.51 -4.80
CA GLN A 457 -8.27 -6.19 -4.22
C GLN A 457 -7.77 -5.04 -5.12
N ILE A 458 -6.72 -5.28 -5.92
CA ILE A 458 -6.23 -4.28 -6.90
C ILE A 458 -7.10 -4.32 -8.16
N LYS A 459 -7.46 -5.53 -8.62
CA LYS A 459 -8.31 -5.71 -9.81
C LYS A 459 -9.70 -5.09 -9.62
N GLU A 460 -10.31 -5.27 -8.46
CA GLU A 460 -11.63 -4.72 -8.14
C GLU A 460 -11.65 -3.19 -8.24
N LYS A 461 -10.56 -2.51 -7.85
CA LYS A 461 -10.50 -1.04 -7.84
C LYS A 461 -10.03 -0.39 -9.12
N TYR A 462 -9.08 -1.03 -9.79
CA TYR A 462 -8.37 -0.45 -10.92
C TYR A 462 -8.70 -1.16 -12.24
N GLY A 463 -9.50 -2.22 -12.20
CA GLY A 463 -9.91 -2.98 -13.38
C GLY A 463 -8.70 -3.40 -14.23
N LYS A 464 -8.71 -2.98 -15.49
CA LYS A 464 -7.63 -3.26 -16.45
C LYS A 464 -6.27 -2.65 -16.04
N LEU A 465 -6.28 -1.54 -15.29
CA LEU A 465 -5.07 -0.83 -14.87
C LEU A 465 -4.31 -1.58 -13.76
N ALA A 466 -4.94 -2.57 -13.11
CA ALA A 466 -4.29 -3.39 -12.08
C ALA A 466 -3.03 -4.11 -12.58
N ASN A 467 -3.01 -4.53 -13.86
CA ASN A 467 -1.84 -5.16 -14.47
C ASN A 467 -0.68 -4.16 -14.63
N THR A 468 -0.97 -2.91 -14.99
CA THR A 468 0.03 -1.83 -15.08
C THR A 468 0.61 -1.51 -13.71
N ILE A 469 -0.24 -1.41 -12.68
CA ILE A 469 0.18 -1.11 -11.30
C ILE A 469 1.09 -2.23 -10.77
N THR A 470 0.63 -3.48 -10.85
CA THR A 470 1.39 -4.64 -10.37
C THR A 470 2.62 -4.94 -11.22
N GLY A 471 2.61 -4.59 -12.51
CA GLY A 471 3.76 -4.68 -13.42
C GLY A 471 4.88 -3.68 -13.12
N ASN A 472 4.53 -2.49 -12.63
CA ASN A 472 5.48 -1.48 -12.15
C ASN A 472 6.09 -1.84 -10.77
N CYS A 473 5.46 -2.74 -10.02
CA CYS A 473 6.06 -3.33 -8.82
C CYS A 473 7.14 -4.36 -9.21
N ARG A 474 8.40 -3.90 -9.24
CA ARG A 474 9.55 -4.73 -9.59
C ARG A 474 9.83 -5.84 -8.59
N VAL A 475 9.45 -5.63 -7.34
CA VAL A 475 9.63 -6.58 -6.24
C VAL A 475 8.27 -7.03 -5.74
N TRP A 476 8.07 -8.35 -5.70
CA TRP A 476 6.91 -8.98 -5.08
C TRP A 476 7.39 -9.72 -3.85
N LEU A 477 6.84 -9.37 -2.69
CA LEU A 477 7.12 -10.00 -1.42
C LEU A 477 5.87 -10.76 -0.96
N TYR A 478 5.90 -12.07 -1.09
CA TYR A 478 4.78 -12.94 -0.74
C TYR A 478 5.02 -13.59 0.62
N LEU A 479 4.05 -13.42 1.52
CA LEU A 479 4.01 -14.05 2.84
C LEU A 479 3.05 -15.25 2.83
N LEU A 480 1.78 -15.00 2.51
CA LEU A 480 0.72 -16.01 2.52
C LEU A 480 -0.54 -15.49 1.83
N THR A 481 -1.24 -16.31 1.05
CA THR A 481 -2.58 -16.00 0.53
C THR A 481 -3.57 -17.10 0.88
N GLY A 482 -4.84 -16.72 1.07
CA GLY A 482 -5.98 -17.66 1.12
C GLY A 482 -6.72 -17.78 -0.22
N ASP A 483 -6.34 -16.97 -1.21
CA ASP A 483 -6.98 -16.93 -2.53
C ASP A 483 -6.23 -17.80 -3.55
N ASN A 484 -6.98 -18.66 -4.25
CA ASN A 484 -6.47 -19.60 -5.24
C ASN A 484 -5.90 -18.87 -6.47
N GLU A 485 -6.55 -17.79 -6.94
CA GLU A 485 -6.09 -17.09 -8.14
C GLU A 485 -4.73 -16.43 -7.89
N THR A 486 -4.57 -15.78 -6.74
CA THR A 486 -3.31 -15.23 -6.27
C THR A 486 -2.25 -16.34 -6.14
N ALA A 487 -2.58 -17.49 -5.57
CA ALA A 487 -1.64 -18.62 -5.45
C ALA A 487 -1.18 -19.15 -6.81
N GLU A 488 -2.08 -19.25 -7.79
CA GLU A 488 -1.73 -19.59 -9.16
C GLU A 488 -0.82 -18.57 -9.81
N VAL A 489 -1.08 -17.27 -9.63
CA VAL A 489 -0.23 -16.21 -10.18
C VAL A 489 1.17 -16.27 -9.58
N ILE A 490 1.28 -16.49 -8.26
CA ILE A 490 2.58 -16.66 -7.59
C ILE A 490 3.31 -17.92 -8.10
N SER A 491 2.63 -19.06 -8.18
CA SER A 491 3.20 -20.29 -8.74
C SER A 491 3.72 -20.09 -10.18
N LYS A 492 2.91 -19.44 -11.04
CA LYS A 492 3.29 -19.11 -12.42
C LYS A 492 4.50 -18.16 -12.47
N LYS A 493 4.58 -17.16 -11.58
CA LYS A 493 5.73 -16.24 -11.47
C LYS A 493 7.01 -16.90 -10.96
N LEU A 494 6.89 -17.90 -10.09
CA LEU A 494 8.03 -18.71 -9.66
C LEU A 494 8.58 -19.59 -10.78
N GLY A 495 7.73 -19.92 -11.76
CA GLY A 495 8.10 -20.65 -12.95
C GLY A 495 8.19 -22.15 -12.73
N THR A 496 8.61 -22.85 -13.79
CA THR A 496 8.73 -24.32 -13.81
C THR A 496 10.17 -24.76 -14.02
N TYR A 497 10.45 -26.00 -13.66
CA TYR A 497 11.72 -26.66 -13.84
C TYR A 497 11.55 -28.13 -14.24
N THR A 498 12.59 -28.69 -14.86
CA THR A 498 12.60 -30.10 -15.28
C THR A 498 12.94 -31.02 -14.11
N VAL A 499 12.17 -32.09 -13.96
CA VAL A 499 12.41 -33.15 -12.95
C VAL A 499 12.44 -34.52 -13.63
N ALA A 500 13.20 -35.45 -13.06
CA ALA A 500 13.20 -36.85 -13.49
C ALA A 500 12.06 -37.60 -12.80
N THR A 501 11.27 -38.32 -13.59
CA THR A 501 10.19 -39.20 -13.13
C THR A 501 10.54 -40.63 -13.49
N ASP A 502 10.65 -41.47 -12.47
CA ASP A 502 10.98 -42.87 -12.62
C ASP A 502 9.70 -43.70 -12.82
N GLY A 503 9.61 -44.39 -13.95
CA GLY A 503 8.57 -45.36 -14.26
C GLY A 503 9.07 -46.77 -13.97
N TYR A 504 8.46 -47.42 -12.98
CA TYR A 504 8.71 -48.82 -12.66
C TYR A 504 7.56 -49.67 -13.20
N SER A 505 7.88 -50.62 -14.08
CA SER A 505 6.92 -51.65 -14.48
C SER A 505 7.52 -53.03 -14.24
N ALA A 506 6.81 -53.86 -13.50
CA ALA A 506 7.18 -55.24 -13.22
C ALA A 506 6.03 -56.13 -13.70
N THR A 507 6.34 -57.02 -14.65
CA THR A 507 5.38 -58.03 -15.10
C THR A 507 5.85 -59.38 -14.59
N THR A 508 5.00 -60.07 -13.83
CA THR A 508 5.28 -61.41 -13.32
C THR A 508 4.44 -62.41 -14.12
N ARG A 509 5.07 -63.22 -14.96
CA ARG A 509 4.46 -64.44 -15.50
C ARG A 509 5.09 -65.63 -14.80
N THR A 510 4.35 -66.75 -14.76
CA THR A 510 4.54 -67.92 -13.88
C THR A 510 5.94 -68.55 -13.87
N LYS A 511 6.86 -68.16 -14.78
CA LYS A 511 8.28 -68.54 -14.78
C LYS A 511 9.28 -67.44 -15.20
N ASP A 512 8.83 -66.22 -15.53
CA ASP A 512 9.70 -65.14 -16.00
C ASP A 512 9.41 -63.83 -15.25
N PHE A 513 10.45 -63.30 -14.59
CA PHE A 513 10.43 -61.98 -13.97
C PHE A 513 11.11 -60.98 -14.92
N SER A 514 10.33 -60.02 -15.42
CA SER A 514 10.86 -58.90 -16.19
C SER A 514 10.50 -57.61 -15.47
N ALA A 515 11.54 -56.86 -15.08
CA ALA A 515 11.43 -55.52 -14.54
C ALA A 515 12.07 -54.56 -15.53
N SER A 516 11.32 -53.53 -15.92
CA SER A 516 11.86 -52.44 -16.74
C SER A 516 11.84 -51.14 -15.95
N TYR A 517 12.96 -50.43 -16.01
CA TYR A 517 13.15 -49.10 -15.44
C TYR A 517 13.26 -48.11 -16.59
N SER A 518 12.37 -47.11 -16.58
CA SER A 518 12.45 -45.98 -17.50
C SER A 518 12.49 -44.69 -16.70
N GLN A 519 13.33 -43.76 -17.11
CA GLN A 519 13.41 -42.44 -16.50
C GLN A 519 13.01 -41.41 -17.56
N ASN A 520 11.91 -40.70 -17.29
CA ASN A 520 11.38 -39.68 -18.17
C ASN A 520 11.57 -38.31 -17.54
N LEU A 521 11.80 -37.29 -18.36
CA LEU A 521 11.84 -35.91 -17.91
C LEU A 521 10.42 -35.34 -17.94
N SER A 522 10.01 -34.64 -16.89
CA SER A 522 8.69 -34.01 -16.77
C SER A 522 8.78 -32.57 -16.26
N LYS A 523 7.69 -31.83 -16.47
CA LYS A 523 7.53 -30.43 -16.03
C LYS A 523 7.01 -30.39 -14.60
N ARG A 524 7.59 -29.52 -13.77
CA ARG A 524 7.10 -29.23 -12.42
C ARG A 524 7.23 -27.75 -12.09
N GLU A 525 6.23 -27.16 -11.45
CA GLU A 525 6.31 -25.81 -10.90
C GLU A 525 7.30 -25.76 -9.72
N LEU A 526 8.02 -24.65 -9.55
CA LEU A 526 8.94 -24.49 -8.41
C LEU A 526 8.20 -24.62 -7.06
N LEU A 527 6.95 -24.15 -7.02
CA LEU A 527 5.93 -24.49 -6.02
C LEU A 527 4.57 -24.67 -6.72
N THR A 528 3.80 -25.70 -6.40
CA THR A 528 2.38 -25.75 -6.81
C THR A 528 1.59 -24.63 -6.15
N PRO A 529 0.41 -24.25 -6.68
CA PRO A 529 -0.52 -23.36 -5.98
C PRO A 529 -0.84 -23.83 -4.55
N ASP A 530 -1.02 -25.14 -4.33
CA ASP A 530 -1.23 -25.72 -2.99
C ASP A 530 -0.03 -25.50 -2.06
N GLU A 531 1.21 -25.71 -2.55
CA GLU A 531 2.42 -25.43 -1.75
C GLU A 531 2.59 -23.94 -1.46
N VAL A 532 2.16 -23.05 -2.36
CA VAL A 532 2.14 -21.60 -2.14
C VAL A 532 1.16 -21.25 -1.01
N MET A 533 -0.03 -21.84 -0.99
CA MET A 533 -1.02 -21.60 0.08
C MET A 533 -0.63 -22.19 1.43
N ARG A 534 0.23 -23.22 1.44
CA ARG A 534 0.77 -23.82 2.67
C ARG A 534 2.19 -23.33 3.00
N PHE A 535 2.61 -22.18 2.45
CA PHE A 535 3.96 -21.65 2.63
C PHE A 535 4.32 -21.45 4.12
N PRO A 536 5.56 -21.73 4.57
CA PRO A 536 5.90 -21.74 5.99
C PRO A 536 5.76 -20.36 6.63
N ASP A 537 5.36 -20.37 7.88
CA ASP A 537 5.35 -19.16 8.69
C ASP A 537 6.78 -18.68 8.99
N PHE A 538 6.95 -17.37 9.20
CA PHE A 538 8.24 -16.68 9.41
C PHE A 538 9.23 -16.79 8.24
N GLU A 539 8.74 -17.09 7.05
CA GLU A 539 9.47 -16.95 5.79
C GLU A 539 8.66 -16.09 4.81
N ALA A 540 9.34 -15.54 3.82
CA ALA A 540 8.72 -14.91 2.66
C ALA A 540 9.39 -15.37 1.37
N ILE A 541 8.64 -15.29 0.29
CA ILE A 541 9.13 -15.44 -1.07
C ILE A 541 9.35 -14.05 -1.63
N VAL A 542 10.55 -13.80 -2.16
CA VAL A 542 10.87 -12.59 -2.92
C VAL A 542 10.98 -12.96 -4.39
N ILE A 543 10.17 -12.32 -5.22
CA ILE A 543 10.23 -12.41 -6.68
C ILE A 543 10.64 -11.04 -7.19
N ARG A 544 11.77 -10.97 -7.91
CA ARG A 544 12.30 -9.74 -8.49
C ARG A 544 12.60 -9.96 -9.97
N GLN A 545 12.28 -8.98 -10.80
CA GLN A 545 12.50 -9.06 -12.24
C GLN A 545 13.97 -9.36 -12.58
N ARG A 546 14.21 -10.14 -13.63
CA ARG A 546 15.55 -10.57 -14.11
C ARG A 546 16.35 -11.44 -13.14
N GLN A 547 15.73 -11.94 -12.08
CA GLN A 547 16.39 -12.75 -11.07
C GLN A 547 15.55 -14.00 -10.75
N TYR A 548 16.22 -15.04 -10.27
CA TYR A 548 15.52 -16.18 -9.67
C TYR A 548 14.83 -15.76 -8.37
N ALA A 549 13.76 -16.45 -8.00
CA ALA A 549 13.09 -16.22 -6.73
C ALA A 549 13.98 -16.62 -5.54
N THR A 550 13.76 -16.01 -4.38
CA THR A 550 14.51 -16.35 -3.17
C THR A 550 13.59 -16.48 -1.97
N ARG A 551 13.99 -17.35 -1.04
CA ARG A 551 13.33 -17.51 0.26
C ARG A 551 14.13 -16.74 1.30
N VAL A 552 13.43 -15.98 2.11
CA VAL A 552 14.05 -15.15 3.15
C VAL A 552 13.34 -15.37 4.49
N PRO A 553 14.08 -15.51 5.59
CA PRO A 553 13.49 -15.52 6.93
C PRO A 553 12.91 -14.14 7.26
N THR A 554 11.70 -14.11 7.79
CA THR A 554 10.97 -12.91 8.22
C THR A 554 10.66 -13.01 9.71
N PRO A 555 11.65 -12.75 10.59
CA PRO A 555 11.43 -12.80 12.02
C PRO A 555 10.42 -11.72 12.46
N ASP A 556 9.73 -11.98 13.57
CA ASP A 556 8.88 -10.98 14.21
C ASP A 556 9.71 -9.78 14.72
N ILE A 557 9.14 -8.57 14.67
CA ILE A 557 9.77 -7.33 15.17
C ILE A 557 10.34 -7.47 16.59
N SER A 558 9.71 -8.26 17.48
CA SER A 558 10.19 -8.49 18.85
C SER A 558 11.60 -9.09 18.95
N LYS A 559 12.07 -9.74 17.88
CA LYS A 559 13.41 -10.35 17.82
C LYS A 559 14.47 -9.40 17.29
N TYR A 560 14.08 -8.29 16.66
CA TYR A 560 15.03 -7.29 16.15
C TYR A 560 15.68 -6.52 17.32
N PRO A 561 16.85 -5.89 17.11
CA PRO A 561 17.54 -5.11 18.15
C PRO A 561 16.86 -3.77 18.47
N ILE A 562 15.60 -3.57 18.04
CA ILE A 562 14.82 -2.35 18.26
C ILE A 562 13.62 -2.67 19.13
N LYS A 563 13.30 -1.77 20.07
CA LYS A 563 12.10 -1.84 20.89
C LYS A 563 11.25 -0.60 20.62
N PHE A 564 10.08 -0.82 20.06
CA PHE A 564 9.05 0.20 19.98
C PHE A 564 8.32 0.27 21.32
N ILE A 565 8.15 1.49 21.84
CA ILE A 565 7.46 1.76 23.09
C ILE A 565 6.09 2.34 22.70
N PRO A 566 5.01 1.55 22.79
CA PRO A 566 3.69 2.03 22.43
C PRO A 566 3.26 3.17 23.34
N ILE A 567 2.66 4.20 22.75
CA ILE A 567 1.94 5.25 23.46
C ILE A 567 0.44 4.96 23.44
N GLU A 568 -0.27 5.39 24.49
CA GLU A 568 -1.72 5.45 24.41
C GLU A 568 -2.14 6.55 23.44
N ARG A 569 -3.10 6.24 22.57
CA ARG A 569 -3.79 7.26 21.78
C ARG A 569 -4.79 7.94 22.69
N GLY A 570 -4.31 8.96 23.41
CA GLY A 570 -5.18 9.80 24.21
C GLY A 570 -6.20 10.51 23.33
N ASP A 571 -7.42 10.68 23.84
CA ASP A 571 -8.30 11.70 23.29
C ASP A 571 -7.65 13.04 23.63
N LEU A 572 -7.18 13.79 22.63
CA LEU A 572 -6.77 15.18 22.85
C LEU A 572 -7.94 15.90 23.54
N GLU A 573 -7.63 16.80 24.48
CA GLU A 573 -8.61 17.56 25.24
C GLU A 573 -9.74 18.07 24.35
N LYS A 574 -10.95 18.25 24.90
CA LYS A 574 -12.07 18.88 24.20
C LYS A 574 -11.66 20.28 23.73
N LYS A 575 -11.02 20.38 22.57
CA LYS A 575 -10.77 21.63 21.89
C LYS A 575 -12.14 22.19 21.54
N ASP A 576 -12.39 23.43 21.94
CA ASP A 576 -13.58 24.15 21.49
C ASP A 576 -13.44 24.30 19.97
N ILE A 577 -14.26 23.56 19.23
CA ILE A 577 -14.19 23.54 17.77
C ILE A 577 -14.88 24.80 17.28
N ARG A 578 -14.08 25.80 16.90
CA ARG A 578 -14.56 27.00 16.23
C ARG A 578 -13.68 27.26 15.01
N PHE A 579 -14.33 27.38 13.87
CA PHE A 579 -13.76 27.86 12.61
C PHE A 579 -14.83 28.73 11.94
N ASP A 580 -14.39 29.71 11.17
CA ASP A 580 -15.27 30.67 10.51
C ASP A 580 -15.74 30.11 9.17
N VAL A 581 -17.00 30.31 8.80
CA VAL A 581 -17.53 29.84 7.52
C VAL A 581 -17.90 31.03 6.67
N PHE A 582 -17.50 30.98 5.39
CA PHE A 582 -17.90 31.97 4.41
C PHE A 582 -19.42 32.02 4.22
N ASP A 583 -19.97 33.24 4.30
CA ASP A 583 -21.33 33.61 3.89
C ASP A 583 -21.20 34.74 2.86
N PRO A 584 -21.61 34.53 1.60
CA PRO A 584 -21.46 35.52 0.53
C PRO A 584 -22.31 36.77 0.74
N PHE A 585 -23.50 36.66 1.31
CA PHE A 585 -24.39 37.81 1.51
C PHE A 585 -23.92 38.67 2.69
N LYS A 586 -23.46 38.02 3.75
CA LYS A 586 -22.78 38.72 4.85
C LYS A 586 -21.49 39.39 4.37
N ALA A 587 -20.72 38.75 3.50
CA ALA A 587 -19.49 39.32 2.96
C ALA A 587 -19.73 40.53 2.04
N GLN A 588 -20.81 40.49 1.22
CA GLN A 588 -21.25 41.63 0.41
C GLN A 588 -21.63 42.81 1.31
N TRP A 589 -22.47 42.57 2.32
CA TRP A 589 -22.89 43.60 3.28
C TRP A 589 -21.71 44.19 4.08
N GLU A 590 -20.80 43.35 4.59
CA GLU A 590 -19.57 43.81 5.25
C GLU A 590 -18.72 44.66 4.31
N GLY A 591 -18.64 44.33 3.01
CA GLY A 591 -17.96 45.12 2.01
C GLY A 591 -18.62 46.47 1.72
N GLU A 592 -19.94 46.52 1.66
CA GLU A 592 -20.71 47.76 1.51
C GLU A 592 -20.53 48.67 2.74
N LEU A 593 -20.58 48.12 3.95
CA LEU A 593 -20.29 48.85 5.19
C LEU A 593 -18.86 49.40 5.21
N GLU A 594 -17.85 48.60 4.83
CA GLU A 594 -16.46 49.05 4.72
C GLU A 594 -16.33 50.20 3.70
N ALA A 595 -17.04 50.13 2.57
CA ALA A 595 -17.05 51.18 1.56
C ALA A 595 -17.73 52.46 2.07
N ILE A 596 -18.85 52.34 2.79
CA ILE A 596 -19.55 53.46 3.44
C ILE A 596 -18.68 54.10 4.52
N GLU A 597 -18.06 53.31 5.40
CA GLU A 597 -17.13 53.83 6.44
C GLU A 597 -15.92 54.53 5.82
N LYS A 598 -15.39 54.00 4.71
CA LYS A 598 -14.28 54.63 3.99
C LYS A 598 -14.73 55.93 3.30
N ALA A 599 -15.90 55.94 2.68
CA ALA A 599 -16.48 57.14 2.08
C ALA A 599 -16.72 58.23 3.13
N ASN A 600 -17.30 57.87 4.29
CA ASN A 600 -17.51 58.80 5.40
C ASN A 600 -16.19 59.37 5.94
N LYS A 601 -15.15 58.54 6.12
CA LYS A 601 -13.81 59.04 6.49
C LYS A 601 -13.17 59.95 5.44
N THR A 602 -13.55 59.80 4.17
CA THR A 602 -13.02 60.65 3.08
C THR A 602 -13.79 61.98 3.04
N ASN A 603 -15.10 61.95 3.27
CA ASN A 603 -15.93 63.15 3.45
C ASN A 603 -15.54 63.94 4.71
N ASP A 604 -15.22 63.29 5.83
CA ASP A 604 -14.71 63.97 7.03
C ASP A 604 -13.38 64.68 6.75
N LEU A 605 -12.53 64.12 5.87
CA LEU A 605 -11.27 64.74 5.45
C LEU A 605 -11.49 65.90 4.46
N GLU A 606 -12.47 65.81 3.57
CA GLU A 606 -12.88 66.89 2.67
C GLU A 606 -13.58 68.03 3.44
N GLU A 607 -14.43 67.76 4.44
CA GLU A 607 -15.00 68.79 5.33
C GLU A 607 -13.92 69.46 6.19
N THR A 608 -12.87 68.75 6.62
CA THR A 608 -11.70 69.39 7.28
C THR A 608 -10.80 70.18 6.33
N ALA A 609 -10.88 69.94 5.01
CA ALA A 609 -10.14 70.69 4.00
C ALA A 609 -10.95 71.90 3.47
N GLU A 610 -12.28 71.82 3.45
CA GLU A 610 -13.18 72.91 3.07
C GLU A 610 -13.52 73.86 4.25
N THR A 611 -13.08 73.55 5.48
CA THR A 611 -13.21 74.48 6.63
C THR A 611 -12.05 75.48 6.78
N GLU A 612 -11.10 75.54 5.84
CA GLU A 612 -10.09 76.61 5.79
C GLU A 612 -10.36 77.72 4.75
N GLU A 613 -11.39 77.64 3.91
CA GLU A 613 -11.76 78.75 3.00
C GLU A 613 -13.29 78.92 2.86
N PHE A 614 -13.76 80.12 3.27
CA PHE A 614 -15.09 80.74 3.07
C PHE A 614 -16.24 80.49 4.08
N GLU A 615 -16.34 81.42 5.04
CA GLU A 615 -17.63 81.86 5.61
C GLU A 615 -18.38 82.73 4.57
N GLU A 616 -19.54 82.29 4.08
CA GLU A 616 -20.81 83.06 4.05
C GLU A 616 -21.93 82.35 3.24
N THR A 617 -23.04 82.09 3.93
CA THR A 617 -24.42 81.90 3.43
C THR A 617 -24.74 80.71 2.50
N MET A 618 -25.41 79.68 3.03
CA MET A 618 -26.82 79.35 2.74
C MET A 618 -27.25 78.03 3.41
N ASP A 619 -28.51 78.03 3.81
CA ASP A 619 -29.28 77.01 4.52
C ASP A 619 -29.67 75.85 3.58
N ILE A 620 -29.10 74.63 3.76
CA ILE A 620 -29.62 73.37 3.20
C ILE A 620 -29.38 72.23 4.19
N THR A 621 -30.45 71.51 4.50
CA THR A 621 -30.53 70.32 5.35
C THR A 621 -29.73 69.13 4.79
N ASN A 622 -28.71 68.66 5.52
CA ASN A 622 -28.13 67.33 5.37
C ASN A 622 -28.40 66.53 6.64
N GLU A 623 -29.38 65.63 6.61
CA GLU A 623 -29.54 64.63 7.67
C GLU A 623 -28.50 63.51 7.47
N PRO A 624 -27.72 63.12 8.50
CA PRO A 624 -26.85 61.96 8.43
C PRO A 624 -27.68 60.67 8.32
N ILE A 625 -27.25 59.75 7.46
CA ILE A 625 -27.84 58.40 7.37
C ILE A 625 -27.45 57.64 8.64
N ASP A 626 -28.44 57.31 9.48
CA ASP A 626 -28.22 56.57 10.72
C ASP A 626 -28.00 55.07 10.45
N VAL A 627 -26.73 54.65 10.55
CA VAL A 627 -26.26 53.27 10.39
C VAL A 627 -26.88 52.33 11.45
N ALA A 628 -27.43 52.85 12.56
CA ALA A 628 -28.12 52.05 13.56
C ALA A 628 -29.49 51.54 13.09
N GLU A 629 -30.21 52.30 12.28
CA GLU A 629 -31.57 51.97 11.82
C GLU A 629 -31.56 50.85 10.76
N GLN A 630 -30.51 50.77 9.94
CA GLN A 630 -30.30 49.66 8.99
C GLN A 630 -29.88 48.34 9.69
N LYS A 631 -29.30 48.41 10.88
CA LYS A 631 -28.90 47.24 11.68
C LYS A 631 -30.09 46.49 12.27
N GLU A 632 -31.18 47.18 12.61
CA GLU A 632 -32.40 46.55 13.15
C GLU A 632 -33.26 45.91 12.04
N SER A 633 -33.37 46.54 10.87
CA SER A 633 -34.16 46.03 9.74
C SER A 633 -33.70 44.65 9.22
N TYR A 634 -32.40 44.34 9.32
CA TYR A 634 -31.85 43.06 8.85
C TYR A 634 -31.98 41.90 9.84
N MET A 635 -32.11 42.17 11.15
CA MET A 635 -32.30 41.12 12.16
C MET A 635 -33.71 40.52 12.14
N ASP A 636 -34.67 41.17 11.47
CA ASP A 636 -36.03 40.67 11.29
C ASP A 636 -36.21 39.80 10.02
N ILE A 637 -35.18 39.67 9.17
CA ILE A 637 -35.21 38.92 7.89
C ILE A 637 -34.37 37.62 7.93
N ILE A 638 -33.58 37.40 8.99
CA ILE A 638 -32.87 36.13 9.28
C ILE A 638 -33.77 35.23 10.13
#